data_AF-A0A6J5GXW9-F1
#
_entry.id   AF-A0A6J5GXW9-F1
#
_cell.length_a   1.000
_cell.length_b   1.000
_cell.length_c   1.000
_cell.angle_alpha   90.00
_cell.angle_beta   90.00
_cell.angle_gamma   90.00
#
_symmetry.space_group_name_H-M   'P 1'
#
loop_
_entity.id
_entity.type
_entity.pdbx_description
1 polymer ?
#
loop_
_entity_poly.entity_id
_entity_poly.type
_entity_poly.pdbx_seq_one_letter_code
_entity_poly.pdbx_strand_id
1 'polypeptide(L)'
;MPGAYPLANRVRELVAASICRRAVEYADKELKAGRISQRMHRHRCNIARLDQGRHTFEYGNRMARALAERNVEALLKVLDTSDEHNRASKTAFEEVLGVKLLRLRPAARRRAVFLLCGHNEMQQAQWEAQAAQRKAETEAKRDLEDARKAATQARYKGPDDAAMSGVEHVDRAIREGYSTIRSYRRGASIRYVLARGEERTARRLSAKDGTLDYARAVLGTLAS
;
A
#
# COMPACT_ATOMS: atom_id res chain seq x y z
N MET A 1 -15.67 -29.39 -3.19
CA MET A 1 -15.49 -28.12 -3.95
C MET A 1 -14.54 -28.35 -5.12
N PRO A 2 -15.04 -28.65 -6.34
CA PRO A 2 -14.20 -29.14 -7.45
C PRO A 2 -13.40 -28.07 -8.21
N GLY A 3 -13.55 -26.77 -7.92
CA GLY A 3 -12.99 -25.68 -8.73
C GLY A 3 -11.61 -25.13 -8.33
N ALA A 4 -11.09 -25.46 -7.14
CA ALA A 4 -9.87 -24.84 -6.60
C ALA A 4 -8.58 -25.44 -7.21
N TYR A 5 -8.56 -26.74 -7.48
CA TYR A 5 -7.39 -27.44 -8.02
C TYR A 5 -7.06 -27.09 -9.48
N PRO A 6 -8.04 -27.00 -10.40
CA PRO A 6 -7.75 -26.64 -11.79
C PRO A 6 -7.15 -25.23 -11.92
N LEU A 7 -7.68 -24.26 -11.15
CA LEU A 7 -7.18 -22.90 -11.15
C LEU A 7 -5.74 -22.82 -10.61
N ALA A 8 -5.48 -23.47 -9.47
CA ALA A 8 -4.16 -23.46 -8.84
C ALA A 8 -3.09 -24.04 -9.79
N ASN A 9 -3.40 -25.16 -10.45
CA ASN A 9 -2.52 -25.78 -11.43
C ASN A 9 -2.26 -24.83 -12.60
N ARG A 10 -3.32 -24.24 -13.15
CA ARG A 10 -3.18 -23.40 -14.33
C ARG A 10 -2.43 -22.11 -14.07
N VAL A 11 -2.66 -21.49 -12.91
CA VAL A 11 -1.88 -20.32 -12.46
C VAL A 11 -0.41 -20.70 -12.36
N ARG A 12 -0.07 -21.83 -11.74
CA ARG A 12 1.33 -22.28 -11.60
C ARG A 12 1.99 -22.51 -12.96
N GLU A 13 1.32 -23.18 -13.89
CA GLU A 13 1.84 -23.42 -15.25
C GLU A 13 2.18 -22.12 -15.99
N LEU A 14 1.22 -21.19 -16.04
CA LEU A 14 1.39 -19.94 -16.78
C LEU A 14 2.41 -19.00 -16.12
N VAL A 15 2.45 -18.97 -14.78
CA VAL A 15 3.45 -18.17 -14.04
C VAL A 15 4.85 -18.75 -14.26
N ALA A 16 5.02 -20.07 -14.13
CA ALA A 16 6.30 -20.73 -14.37
C ALA A 16 6.78 -20.50 -15.82
N ALA A 17 5.88 -20.64 -16.80
CA ALA A 17 6.19 -20.35 -18.20
C ALA A 17 6.57 -18.88 -18.43
N SER A 18 5.89 -17.94 -17.77
CA SER A 18 6.21 -16.51 -17.85
C SER A 18 7.58 -16.18 -17.25
N ILE A 19 7.95 -16.81 -16.13
CA ILE A 19 9.25 -16.61 -15.49
C ILE A 19 10.36 -17.18 -16.38
N CYS A 20 10.20 -18.42 -16.86
CA CYS A 20 11.16 -19.04 -17.78
C CYS A 20 11.38 -18.18 -19.02
N ARG A 21 10.30 -17.68 -19.64
CA ARG A 21 10.38 -16.82 -20.82
C ARG A 21 11.19 -15.55 -20.53
N ARG A 22 10.91 -14.85 -19.44
CA ARG A 22 11.65 -13.63 -19.04
C ARG A 22 13.14 -13.91 -18.80
N ALA A 23 13.46 -15.04 -18.17
CA ALA A 23 14.84 -15.43 -17.92
C ALA A 23 15.60 -15.72 -19.24
N VAL A 24 14.96 -16.39 -20.19
CA VAL A 24 15.52 -16.63 -21.54
C VAL A 24 15.69 -15.31 -22.31
N GLU A 25 14.66 -14.47 -22.34
CA GLU A 25 14.73 -13.15 -23.01
C GLU A 25 15.84 -12.27 -22.41
N TYR A 26 16.03 -12.31 -21.09
CA TYR A 26 17.12 -11.61 -20.44
C TYR A 26 18.49 -12.18 -20.85
N ALA A 27 18.65 -13.51 -20.90
CA ALA A 27 19.87 -14.13 -21.38
C ALA A 27 20.16 -13.77 -22.85
N ASP A 28 19.14 -13.74 -23.72
CA ASP A 28 19.26 -13.33 -25.12
C ASP A 28 19.74 -11.88 -25.25
N LYS A 29 19.20 -10.97 -24.43
CA LYS A 29 19.64 -9.56 -24.39
C LYS A 29 21.11 -9.44 -23.97
N GLU A 30 21.51 -10.17 -22.93
CA GLU A 30 22.89 -10.17 -22.45
C GLU A 30 23.89 -10.74 -23.48
N LEU A 31 23.49 -11.78 -24.23
CA LEU A 31 24.29 -12.33 -25.31
C LEU A 31 24.44 -11.33 -26.46
N LYS A 32 23.34 -10.70 -26.90
CA LYS A 32 23.35 -9.68 -27.95
C LYS A 32 24.17 -8.45 -27.56
N ALA A 33 24.20 -8.10 -26.27
CA ALA A 33 25.03 -7.04 -25.73
C ALA A 33 26.50 -7.42 -25.56
N GLY A 34 26.90 -8.67 -25.87
CA GLY A 34 28.28 -9.15 -25.72
C GLY A 34 28.73 -9.34 -24.26
N ARG A 35 27.81 -9.30 -23.30
CA ARG A 35 28.12 -9.39 -21.85
C ARG A 35 28.36 -10.82 -21.39
N ILE A 36 27.87 -11.80 -22.13
CA ILE A 36 28.02 -13.23 -21.83
C ILE A 36 28.46 -14.01 -23.06
N SER A 37 29.16 -15.13 -22.83
CA SER A 37 29.53 -16.06 -23.89
C SER A 37 28.36 -16.97 -24.29
N GLN A 38 28.45 -17.58 -25.47
CA GLN A 38 27.47 -18.56 -25.96
C GLN A 38 27.27 -19.74 -25.00
N ARG A 39 28.35 -20.20 -24.34
CA ARG A 39 28.28 -21.27 -23.34
C ARG A 39 27.46 -20.86 -22.12
N MET A 40 27.70 -19.65 -21.61
CA MET A 40 26.96 -19.10 -20.48
C MET A 40 25.48 -18.87 -20.81
N HIS A 41 25.20 -18.37 -22.01
CA HIS A 41 23.82 -18.24 -22.52
C HIS A 41 23.07 -19.58 -22.52
N ARG A 42 23.64 -20.63 -23.13
CA ARG A 42 23.04 -21.97 -23.15
C ARG A 42 22.80 -22.50 -21.73
N HIS A 43 23.75 -22.30 -20.83
CA HIS A 43 23.62 -22.71 -19.44
C HIS A 43 22.45 -22.00 -18.74
N ARG A 44 22.33 -20.68 -18.88
CA ARG A 44 21.21 -19.90 -18.31
C ARG A 44 19.85 -20.35 -18.86
N CYS A 45 19.76 -20.60 -20.17
CA CYS A 45 18.53 -21.09 -20.79
C CYS A 45 18.16 -22.50 -20.28
N ASN A 46 19.14 -23.38 -20.07
CA ASN A 46 18.90 -24.71 -19.51
C ASN A 46 18.42 -24.65 -18.07
N ILE A 47 19.02 -23.80 -17.23
CA ILE A 47 18.55 -23.56 -15.85
C ILE A 47 17.11 -23.07 -15.85
N ALA A 48 16.79 -22.04 -16.64
CA ALA A 48 15.44 -21.46 -16.70
C ALA A 48 14.37 -22.51 -17.06
N ARG A 49 14.67 -23.42 -18.00
CA ARG A 49 13.77 -24.51 -18.40
C ARG A 49 13.60 -25.56 -17.31
N LEU A 50 14.67 -25.93 -16.61
CA LEU A 50 14.60 -26.86 -15.49
C LEU A 50 13.79 -26.27 -14.32
N ASP A 51 13.97 -25.00 -14.03
CA ASP A 51 13.26 -24.30 -12.95
C ASP A 51 11.76 -24.17 -13.22
N GLN A 52 11.34 -24.07 -14.49
CA GLN A 52 9.92 -24.10 -14.87
C GLN A 52 9.22 -25.37 -14.33
N GLY A 53 9.87 -26.52 -14.43
CA GLY A 53 9.35 -27.79 -13.92
C GLY A 53 9.27 -27.87 -12.40
N ARG A 54 10.13 -27.12 -11.69
CA ARG A 54 10.26 -27.11 -10.22
C ARG A 54 9.42 -26.05 -9.52
N HIS A 55 8.69 -25.23 -10.27
CA HIS A 55 7.92 -24.14 -9.69
C HIS A 55 6.83 -24.65 -8.74
N THR A 56 6.77 -24.07 -7.53
CA THR A 56 5.85 -24.47 -6.46
C THR A 56 4.39 -24.08 -6.75
N PHE A 57 3.46 -24.79 -6.10
CA PHE A 57 2.02 -24.52 -6.18
C PHE A 57 1.52 -23.47 -5.19
N GLU A 58 2.37 -22.95 -4.31
CA GLU A 58 1.96 -22.06 -3.21
C GLU A 58 1.17 -20.84 -3.69
N TYR A 59 1.63 -20.19 -4.75
CA TYR A 59 0.96 -19.02 -5.33
C TYR A 59 -0.39 -19.39 -5.96
N GLY A 60 -0.44 -20.47 -6.74
CA GLY A 60 -1.68 -20.97 -7.33
C GLY A 60 -2.72 -21.36 -6.26
N ASN A 61 -2.28 -22.06 -5.21
CA ASN A 61 -3.10 -22.46 -4.07
C ASN A 61 -3.63 -21.25 -3.31
N ARG A 62 -2.82 -20.20 -3.15
CA ARG A 62 -3.26 -18.93 -2.52
C ARG A 62 -4.37 -18.27 -3.33
N MET A 63 -4.25 -18.22 -4.65
CA MET A 63 -5.30 -17.65 -5.52
C MET A 63 -6.58 -18.47 -5.49
N ALA A 64 -6.46 -19.79 -5.56
CA ALA A 64 -7.60 -20.70 -5.47
C ALA A 64 -8.31 -20.62 -4.11
N ARG A 65 -7.54 -20.51 -3.02
CA ARG A 65 -8.09 -20.30 -1.68
C ARG A 65 -8.80 -18.97 -1.56
N ALA A 66 -8.20 -17.88 -2.05
CA ALA A 66 -8.83 -16.55 -2.04
C ALA A 66 -10.18 -16.56 -2.79
N LEU A 67 -10.27 -17.29 -3.90
CA LEU A 67 -11.52 -17.48 -4.61
C LEU A 67 -12.53 -18.32 -3.82
N ALA A 68 -12.09 -19.44 -3.23
CA ALA A 68 -12.95 -20.32 -2.44
C ALA A 68 -13.53 -19.61 -1.20
N GLU A 69 -12.73 -18.75 -0.56
CA GLU A 69 -13.12 -17.92 0.59
C GLU A 69 -13.88 -16.65 0.19
N ARG A 70 -14.06 -16.39 -1.12
CA ARG A 70 -14.64 -15.15 -1.66
C ARG A 70 -13.93 -13.90 -1.14
N ASN A 71 -12.62 -14.00 -0.93
CA ASN A 71 -11.78 -12.93 -0.42
C ASN A 71 -11.50 -11.91 -1.54
N VAL A 72 -12.39 -10.93 -1.66
CA VAL A 72 -12.31 -9.84 -2.66
C VAL A 72 -10.99 -9.06 -2.53
N GLU A 73 -10.56 -8.75 -1.31
CA GLU A 73 -9.37 -7.94 -1.08
C GLU A 73 -8.11 -8.62 -1.64
N ALA A 74 -7.93 -9.91 -1.33
CA ALA A 74 -6.81 -10.69 -1.82
C ALA A 74 -6.81 -10.80 -3.35
N LEU A 75 -7.98 -10.96 -3.97
CA LEU A 75 -8.12 -11.04 -5.42
C LEU A 75 -7.88 -9.70 -6.10
N LEU A 76 -8.43 -8.60 -5.58
CA LEU A 76 -8.19 -7.25 -6.13
C LEU A 76 -6.71 -6.88 -6.10
N LYS A 77 -5.99 -7.21 -5.02
CA LYS A 77 -4.55 -6.94 -4.91
C LYS A 77 -3.72 -7.52 -6.07
N VAL A 78 -4.18 -8.64 -6.64
CA VAL A 78 -3.48 -9.33 -7.74
C VAL A 78 -4.09 -8.99 -9.10
N LEU A 79 -5.42 -9.06 -9.20
CA LEU A 79 -6.15 -9.01 -10.46
C LEU A 79 -6.50 -7.57 -10.87
N ASP A 80 -6.61 -6.63 -9.94
CA ASP A 80 -6.87 -5.22 -10.22
C ASP A 80 -5.57 -4.43 -10.49
N THR A 81 -4.81 -4.91 -11.47
CA THR A 81 -3.53 -4.33 -11.89
C THR A 81 -3.53 -4.11 -13.41
N SER A 82 -2.54 -3.38 -13.95
CA SER A 82 -2.41 -3.22 -15.42
C SER A 82 -2.27 -4.57 -16.13
N ASP A 83 -2.59 -4.64 -17.43
CA ASP A 83 -2.58 -5.90 -18.19
C ASP A 83 -1.21 -6.57 -18.28
N GLU A 84 -0.13 -5.80 -18.17
CA GLU A 84 1.25 -6.30 -18.14
C GLU A 84 1.56 -7.01 -16.81
N HIS A 85 0.97 -6.51 -15.71
CA HIS A 85 1.09 -7.10 -14.40
C HIS A 85 0.14 -8.28 -14.24
N ASN A 86 0.67 -9.37 -13.65
CA ASN A 86 -0.07 -10.59 -13.35
C ASN A 86 -0.85 -11.17 -14.55
N ARG A 87 -0.32 -10.97 -15.76
CA ARG A 87 -0.94 -11.45 -17.01
C ARG A 87 -1.22 -12.95 -16.98
N ALA A 88 -0.24 -13.74 -16.53
CA ALA A 88 -0.37 -15.19 -16.39
C ALA A 88 -1.55 -15.59 -15.49
N SER A 89 -1.70 -14.93 -14.33
CA SER A 89 -2.81 -15.18 -13.42
C SER A 89 -4.15 -14.79 -14.06
N LYS A 90 -4.24 -13.62 -14.70
CA LYS A 90 -5.47 -13.18 -15.37
C LYS A 90 -5.90 -14.12 -16.50
N THR A 91 -4.94 -14.62 -17.29
CA THR A 91 -5.20 -15.63 -18.32
C THR A 91 -5.68 -16.95 -17.70
N ALA A 92 -5.12 -17.40 -16.57
CA ALA A 92 -5.60 -18.60 -15.89
C ALA A 92 -7.07 -18.46 -15.43
N PHE A 93 -7.46 -17.28 -14.91
CA PHE A 93 -8.85 -17.02 -14.53
C PHE A 93 -9.80 -17.03 -15.74
N GLU A 94 -9.37 -16.48 -16.87
CA GLU A 94 -10.15 -16.52 -18.11
C GLU A 94 -10.30 -17.95 -18.65
N GLU A 95 -9.21 -18.73 -18.67
CA GLU A 95 -9.22 -20.10 -19.20
C GLU A 95 -9.99 -21.09 -18.30
N VAL A 96 -9.93 -20.94 -16.98
CA VAL A 96 -10.55 -21.90 -16.04
C VAL A 96 -11.97 -21.50 -15.65
N LEU A 97 -12.24 -20.21 -15.50
CA LEU A 97 -13.53 -19.70 -15.00
C LEU A 97 -14.33 -18.95 -16.06
N GLY A 98 -13.78 -18.74 -17.27
CA GLY A 98 -14.43 -17.98 -18.33
C GLY A 98 -14.52 -16.48 -18.05
N VAL A 99 -13.83 -15.97 -17.00
CA VAL A 99 -13.92 -14.56 -16.62
C VAL A 99 -12.77 -13.77 -17.22
N LYS A 100 -13.11 -12.90 -18.17
CA LYS A 100 -12.17 -11.99 -18.81
C LYS A 100 -11.70 -10.91 -17.84
N LEU A 101 -10.38 -10.83 -17.62
CA LEU A 101 -9.75 -9.82 -16.76
C LEU A 101 -8.67 -8.99 -17.48
N LEU A 102 -8.33 -9.38 -18.71
CA LEU A 102 -7.41 -8.68 -19.58
C LEU A 102 -8.18 -7.77 -20.55
N ARG A 103 -7.54 -6.67 -20.97
CA ARG A 103 -8.10 -5.69 -21.91
C ARG A 103 -9.40 -5.05 -21.42
N LEU A 104 -9.56 -4.98 -20.10
CA LEU A 104 -10.68 -4.30 -19.44
C LEU A 104 -10.22 -2.98 -18.82
N ARG A 105 -11.12 -2.00 -18.85
CA ARG A 105 -10.97 -0.78 -18.04
C ARG A 105 -10.92 -1.16 -16.56
N PRO A 106 -10.17 -0.44 -15.71
CA PRO A 106 -10.04 -0.76 -14.28
C PRO A 106 -11.39 -0.99 -13.57
N ALA A 107 -12.38 -0.12 -13.79
CA ALA A 107 -13.71 -0.25 -13.20
C ALA A 107 -14.42 -1.56 -13.61
N ALA A 108 -14.36 -1.93 -14.89
CA ALA A 108 -14.97 -3.16 -15.40
C ALA A 108 -14.26 -4.42 -14.87
N ARG A 109 -12.93 -4.35 -14.74
CA ARG A 109 -12.12 -5.44 -14.17
C ARG A 109 -12.43 -5.65 -12.70
N ARG A 110 -12.51 -4.57 -11.92
CA ARG A 110 -12.89 -4.61 -10.51
C ARG A 110 -14.27 -5.23 -10.35
N ARG A 111 -15.26 -4.78 -11.12
CA ARG A 111 -16.60 -5.38 -11.17
C ARG A 111 -16.56 -6.88 -11.46
N ALA A 112 -15.74 -7.33 -12.41
CA ALA A 112 -15.59 -8.75 -12.72
C ALA A 112 -15.03 -9.56 -11.52
N VAL A 113 -14.11 -8.98 -10.74
CA VAL A 113 -13.60 -9.61 -9.50
C VAL A 113 -14.69 -9.69 -8.42
N PHE A 114 -15.50 -8.65 -8.25
CA PHE A 114 -16.64 -8.71 -7.31
C PHE A 114 -17.66 -9.77 -7.73
N LEU A 115 -17.99 -9.86 -9.03
CA LEU A 115 -18.88 -10.89 -9.56
C LEU A 115 -18.32 -12.30 -9.35
N LEU A 116 -17.01 -12.50 -9.52
CA LEU A 116 -16.33 -13.77 -9.22
C LEU A 116 -16.54 -14.21 -7.76
N CYS A 117 -16.61 -13.26 -6.82
CA CYS A 117 -16.89 -13.52 -5.41
C CYS A 117 -18.39 -13.58 -5.09
N GLY A 118 -19.28 -13.41 -6.07
CA GLY A 118 -20.73 -13.41 -5.88
C GLY A 118 -21.31 -12.12 -5.30
N HIS A 119 -20.60 -11.00 -5.41
CA HIS A 119 -21.10 -9.70 -4.98
C HIS A 119 -21.80 -8.94 -6.10
N ASN A 120 -22.86 -8.22 -5.73
CA ASN A 120 -23.57 -7.31 -6.63
C ASN A 120 -22.99 -5.88 -6.60
N GLU A 121 -23.50 -5.00 -7.47
CA GLU A 121 -23.02 -3.61 -7.57
C GLU A 121 -23.17 -2.80 -6.26
N MET A 122 -24.27 -3.02 -5.53
CA MET A 122 -24.51 -2.32 -4.26
C MET A 122 -23.49 -2.75 -3.19
N GLN A 123 -23.24 -4.06 -3.09
CA GLN A 123 -22.23 -4.61 -2.18
C GLN A 123 -20.83 -4.15 -2.54
N GLN A 124 -20.53 -4.04 -3.84
CA GLN A 124 -19.27 -3.44 -4.31
C GLN A 124 -19.14 -1.99 -3.82
N ALA A 125 -20.15 -1.15 -4.03
CA ALA A 125 -20.10 0.26 -3.62
C ALA A 125 -19.93 0.43 -2.10
N GLN A 126 -20.64 -0.38 -1.30
CA GLN A 126 -20.50 -0.39 0.15
C GLN A 126 -19.10 -0.82 0.59
N TRP A 127 -18.57 -1.88 -0.02
CA TRP A 127 -17.21 -2.35 0.27
C TRP A 127 -16.17 -1.29 -0.09
N GLU A 128 -16.32 -0.62 -1.24
CA GLU A 128 -15.40 0.43 -1.69
C GLU A 128 -15.42 1.64 -0.76
N ALA A 129 -16.60 2.05 -0.28
CA ALA A 129 -16.73 3.12 0.71
C ALA A 129 -16.02 2.77 2.03
N GLN A 130 -16.24 1.56 2.55
CA GLN A 130 -15.55 1.07 3.75
C GLN A 130 -14.04 0.94 3.55
N ALA A 131 -13.60 0.49 2.36
CA ALA A 131 -12.19 0.36 2.03
C ALA A 131 -11.51 1.74 1.96
N ALA A 132 -12.17 2.75 1.38
CA ALA A 132 -11.68 4.12 1.36
C ALA A 132 -11.53 4.68 2.78
N GLN A 133 -12.50 4.42 3.66
CA GLN A 133 -12.43 4.82 5.06
C GLN A 133 -11.27 4.14 5.80
N ARG A 134 -11.14 2.81 5.70
CA ARG A 134 -10.01 2.06 6.30
C ARG A 134 -8.66 2.56 5.81
N LYS A 135 -8.56 2.90 4.52
CA LYS A 135 -7.35 3.45 3.93
C LYS A 135 -7.03 4.83 4.52
N ALA A 136 -8.02 5.72 4.60
CA ALA A 136 -7.86 7.04 5.22
C ALA A 136 -7.45 6.94 6.69
N GLU A 137 -8.03 6.01 7.46
CA GLU A 137 -7.64 5.75 8.85
C GLU A 137 -6.20 5.23 8.96
N THR A 138 -5.78 4.36 8.04
CA THR A 138 -4.42 3.82 8.02
C THR A 138 -3.39 4.89 7.64
N GLU A 139 -3.71 5.73 6.65
CA GLU A 139 -2.89 6.87 6.25
C GLU A 139 -2.78 7.89 7.40
N ALA A 140 -3.90 8.23 8.06
CA ALA A 140 -3.90 9.12 9.22
C ALA A 140 -3.03 8.59 10.38
N LYS A 141 -3.08 7.27 10.66
CA LYS A 141 -2.20 6.64 11.66
C LYS A 141 -0.73 6.76 11.28
N ARG A 142 -0.40 6.50 10.02
CA ARG A 142 0.98 6.61 9.52
C ARG A 142 1.49 8.04 9.59
N ASP A 143 0.67 9.01 9.16
CA ASP A 143 1.00 10.43 9.23
C ASP A 143 1.21 10.89 10.67
N LEU A 144 0.39 10.39 11.61
CA LEU A 144 0.58 10.63 13.04
C LEU A 144 1.91 10.04 13.55
N GLU A 145 2.23 8.81 13.18
CA GLU A 145 3.50 8.17 13.57
C GLU A 145 4.72 8.92 13.03
N ASP A 146 4.66 9.36 11.77
CA ASP A 146 5.75 10.09 11.13
C ASP A 146 5.88 11.50 11.70
N ALA A 147 4.76 12.19 11.97
CA ALA A 147 4.76 13.46 12.69
C ALA A 147 5.29 13.33 14.12
N ARG A 148 4.94 12.25 14.84
CA ARG A 148 5.47 11.95 16.17
C ARG A 148 6.97 11.71 16.15
N LYS A 149 7.49 10.97 15.16
CA LYS A 149 8.94 10.76 14.98
C LYS A 149 9.67 12.08 14.75
N ALA A 150 9.15 12.94 13.87
CA ALA A 150 9.72 14.26 13.61
C ALA A 150 9.70 15.15 14.86
N ALA A 151 8.56 15.22 15.55
CA ALA A 151 8.41 16.01 16.76
C ALA A 151 9.29 15.52 17.92
N THR A 152 9.55 14.21 18.02
CA THR A 152 10.46 13.64 19.03
C THR A 152 11.90 14.16 18.87
N GLN A 153 12.33 14.39 17.63
CA GLN A 153 13.68 14.88 17.33
C GLN A 153 13.85 16.38 17.62
N ALA A 154 12.75 17.14 17.63
CA ALA A 154 12.76 18.56 17.94
C ALA A 154 13.09 18.83 19.42
N ARG A 155 13.82 19.91 19.70
CA ARG A 155 14.20 20.31 21.05
C ARG A 155 13.59 21.67 21.42
N TYR A 156 12.95 21.72 22.58
CA TYR A 156 12.31 22.89 23.15
C TYR A 156 12.84 23.13 24.58
N LYS A 157 12.72 24.37 25.06
CA LYS A 157 13.05 24.73 26.45
C LYS A 157 11.83 24.49 27.34
N GLY A 158 12.01 23.67 28.37
CA GLY A 158 11.03 23.41 29.42
C GLY A 158 11.00 24.50 30.50
N PRO A 159 10.14 24.34 31.53
CA PRO A 159 9.91 25.34 32.58
C PRO A 159 11.12 25.59 33.49
N ASP A 160 12.07 24.66 33.57
CA ASP A 160 13.29 24.76 34.38
C ASP A 160 14.56 24.84 33.51
N ASP A 161 14.43 25.36 32.29
CA ASP A 161 15.44 25.32 31.21
C ASP A 161 15.90 23.91 30.79
N ALA A 162 15.24 22.87 31.31
CA ALA A 162 15.43 21.48 30.89
C ALA A 162 15.03 21.30 29.42
N ALA A 163 15.85 20.57 28.66
CA ALA A 163 15.53 20.24 27.27
C ALA A 163 14.35 19.25 27.22
N MET A 164 13.30 19.61 26.48
CA MET A 164 12.16 18.74 26.22
C MET A 164 12.01 18.48 24.73
N SER A 165 11.42 17.34 24.37
CA SER A 165 11.08 17.01 22.99
C SER A 165 9.89 17.83 22.50
N GLY A 166 9.73 17.93 21.18
CA GLY A 166 8.55 18.54 20.58
C GLY A 166 7.24 17.83 20.92
N VAL A 167 7.27 16.50 21.09
CA VAL A 167 6.11 15.71 21.55
C VAL A 167 5.73 16.10 22.97
N GLU A 168 6.69 16.10 23.91
CA GLU A 168 6.44 16.49 25.30
C GLU A 168 5.94 17.92 25.42
N HIS A 169 6.48 18.83 24.59
CA HIS A 169 6.02 20.22 24.52
C HIS A 169 4.54 20.32 24.12
N VAL A 170 4.12 19.57 23.09
CA VAL A 170 2.73 19.55 22.61
C VAL A 170 1.81 18.85 23.60
N ASP A 171 2.16 17.65 24.07
CA ASP A 171 1.33 16.86 25.00
C ASP A 171 1.12 17.61 26.31
N ARG A 172 2.17 18.28 26.82
CA ARG A 172 2.07 19.13 28.00
C ARG A 172 1.13 20.31 27.75
N ALA A 173 1.27 21.00 26.62
CA ALA A 173 0.40 22.12 26.29
C ALA A 173 -1.07 21.68 26.20
N ILE A 174 -1.36 20.54 25.58
CA ILE A 174 -2.73 20.00 25.54
C ILE A 174 -3.24 19.68 26.95
N ARG A 175 -2.41 19.06 27.80
CA ARG A 175 -2.75 18.78 29.21
C ARG A 175 -2.99 20.05 30.04
N GLU A 176 -2.27 21.13 29.74
CA GLU A 176 -2.45 22.46 30.34
C GLU A 176 -3.73 23.17 29.82
N GLY A 177 -4.48 22.55 28.91
CA GLY A 177 -5.76 23.07 28.40
C GLY A 177 -5.66 23.84 27.08
N TYR A 178 -4.52 23.81 26.39
CA TYR A 178 -4.37 24.44 25.09
C TYR A 178 -4.94 23.53 24.00
N SER A 179 -6.03 23.96 23.35
CA SER A 179 -6.81 23.11 22.44
C SER A 179 -7.01 23.70 21.04
N THR A 180 -6.67 24.97 20.82
CA THR A 180 -6.94 25.66 19.56
C THR A 180 -5.65 26.01 18.83
N ILE A 181 -5.48 25.54 17.59
CA ILE A 181 -4.36 25.95 16.75
C ILE A 181 -4.74 27.25 16.02
N ARG A 182 -3.91 28.29 16.18
CA ARG A 182 -4.05 29.56 15.47
C ARG A 182 -2.83 29.80 14.58
N SER A 183 -3.06 30.46 13.45
CA SER A 183 -2.00 30.92 12.56
C SER A 183 -2.06 32.43 12.41
N TYR A 184 -0.91 33.09 12.41
CA TYR A 184 -0.82 34.52 12.11
C TYR A 184 0.42 34.79 11.25
N ARG A 185 0.35 35.85 10.44
CA ARG A 185 1.48 36.30 9.64
C ARG A 185 2.45 37.10 10.51
N ARG A 186 3.75 36.82 10.35
CA ARG A 186 4.84 37.65 10.86
C ARG A 186 5.80 37.91 9.71
N GLY A 187 5.70 39.10 9.12
CA GLY A 187 6.38 39.43 7.86
C GLY A 187 5.94 38.49 6.73
N ALA A 188 6.90 37.95 5.99
CA ALA A 188 6.66 36.98 4.91
C ALA A 188 6.39 35.54 5.38
N SER A 189 6.39 35.27 6.70
CA SER A 189 6.25 33.92 7.26
C SER A 189 4.93 33.72 8.01
N ILE A 190 4.37 32.51 7.96
CA ILE A 190 3.24 32.09 8.80
C ILE A 190 3.79 31.44 10.07
N ARG A 191 3.30 31.87 11.23
CA ARG A 191 3.60 31.23 12.52
C ARG A 191 2.37 30.53 13.04
N TYR A 192 2.59 29.36 13.62
CA TYR A 192 1.57 28.54 14.24
C TYR A 192 1.76 28.53 15.75
N VAL A 193 0.65 28.63 16.47
CA VAL A 193 0.62 28.55 17.92
C VAL A 193 -0.55 27.71 18.39
N LEU A 194 -0.36 27.03 19.50
CA LEU A 194 -1.41 26.38 20.26
C LEU A 194 -1.87 27.34 21.35
N ALA A 195 -3.15 27.69 21.36
CA ALA A 195 -3.77 28.68 22.25
C ALA A 195 -4.79 28.02 23.17
N ARG A 196 -4.97 28.62 24.36
CA ARG A 196 -5.99 28.28 25.34
C ARG A 196 -7.09 29.35 25.29
N GLY A 197 -8.20 29.07 24.61
CA GLY A 197 -9.31 30.01 24.49
C GLY A 197 -8.89 31.39 23.95
N GLU A 198 -9.28 32.47 24.64
CA GLU A 198 -8.90 33.85 24.30
C GLU A 198 -7.67 34.37 25.06
N GLU A 199 -6.99 33.52 25.85
CA GLU A 199 -5.82 33.96 26.61
C GLU A 199 -4.67 34.40 25.69
N ARG A 200 -3.87 35.36 26.17
CA ARG A 200 -2.64 35.84 25.49
C ARG A 200 -1.50 34.83 25.52
N THR A 201 -1.65 33.75 26.28
CA THR A 201 -0.69 32.65 26.42
C THR A 201 -0.84 31.69 25.25
N ALA A 202 0.25 31.46 24.52
CA ALA A 202 0.25 30.54 23.39
C ALA A 202 1.59 29.80 23.28
N ARG A 203 1.55 28.51 22.94
CA ARG A 203 2.73 27.67 22.75
C ARG A 203 3.08 27.61 21.27
N ARG A 204 4.34 27.86 20.93
CA ARG A 204 4.77 27.87 19.53
C ARG A 204 4.76 26.46 18.95
N LEU A 205 4.24 26.34 17.72
CA LEU A 205 4.31 25.14 16.90
C LEU A 205 5.16 25.42 15.65
N SER A 206 5.81 24.37 15.14
CA SER A 206 6.65 24.43 13.95
C SER A 206 6.12 23.45 12.91
N ALA A 207 5.88 23.94 11.70
CA ALA A 207 5.57 23.10 10.54
C ALA A 207 6.81 22.34 10.04
N LYS A 208 8.02 22.83 10.34
CA LYS A 208 9.28 22.23 9.88
C LYS A 208 9.67 21.02 10.74
N ASP A 209 9.40 21.08 12.04
CA ASP A 209 9.90 20.11 13.01
C ASP A 209 8.81 19.11 13.44
N GLY A 210 7.71 19.02 12.68
CA GLY A 210 6.61 18.07 12.90
C GLY A 210 5.67 18.37 14.07
N THR A 211 5.97 19.37 14.91
CA THR A 211 5.13 19.69 16.10
C THR A 211 3.75 20.24 15.75
N LEU A 212 3.61 20.95 14.63
CA LEU A 212 2.30 21.41 14.15
C LEU A 212 1.41 20.22 13.72
N ASP A 213 1.97 19.31 12.93
CA ASP A 213 1.22 18.19 12.37
C ASP A 213 0.87 17.18 13.45
N TYR A 214 1.78 16.94 14.40
CA TYR A 214 1.50 16.16 15.60
C TYR A 214 0.37 16.78 16.44
N ALA A 215 0.41 18.10 16.71
CA ALA A 215 -0.65 18.78 17.45
C ALA A 215 -2.02 18.69 16.74
N ARG A 216 -2.05 18.85 15.41
CA ARG A 216 -3.28 18.68 14.62
C ARG A 216 -3.85 17.27 14.74
N ALA A 217 -3.00 16.25 14.63
CA ALA A 217 -3.43 14.85 14.68
C ALA A 217 -3.96 14.46 16.08
N VAL A 218 -3.31 14.91 17.15
CA VAL A 218 -3.77 14.66 18.53
C VAL A 218 -5.11 15.36 18.80
N LEU A 219 -5.25 16.64 18.42
CA LEU A 219 -6.51 17.37 18.60
C LEU A 219 -7.65 16.80 17.74
N GLY A 220 -7.36 16.34 16.51
CA GLY A 220 -8.33 15.68 15.66
C GLY A 220 -8.85 14.38 16.28
N THR A 221 -7.99 13.64 16.99
CA THR A 221 -8.36 12.41 17.71
C THR A 221 -9.22 12.73 18.94
N LEU A 222 -8.98 13.85 19.63
CA LEU A 222 -9.76 14.28 20.80
C LEU A 222 -11.13 14.88 20.43
N ALA A 223 -11.32 15.31 19.18
CA ALA A 223 -12.55 15.90 18.67
C ALA A 223 -13.44 14.91 17.90
N SER A 224 -12.93 13.70 17.62
CA SER A 224 -13.66 12.59 16.97
C SER A 224 -14.27 11.66 18.00
#